data_AF-A0A7W8A5F5-F1
#
_entry.id   AF-A0A7W8A5F5-F1
#
_cell.length_a   1.000
_cell.length_b   1.000
_cell.length_c   1.000
_cell.angle_alpha   90.00
_cell.angle_beta   90.00
_cell.angle_gamma   90.00
#
_symmetry.space_group_name_H-M   'P 1'
#
loop_
_entity.id
_entity.type
_entity.pdbx_description
1 polymer ?
#
loop_
_entity_poly.entity_id
_entity_poly.type
_entity_poly.pdbx_seq_one_letter_code
_entity_poly.pdbx_strand_id
1 'polypeptide(L)'
;MLRRLAVLASTVLLALGVLGLSTAPAQARATAVVEDVFSPLTLGGYCAAQVNPTSGIGFYNGWLNCYRFGTPGLVFTGAGNPGQACVYFHPTWSFISYSQGVGQALLCRYSV
;
A
#
# COMPACT_ATOMS: atom_id res chain seq x y z
N MET A 1 22.86 -25.59 -68.72
CA MET A 1 23.68 -24.66 -67.93
C MET A 1 23.55 -25.03 -66.46
N LEU A 2 24.69 -25.10 -65.77
CA LEU A 2 24.90 -24.86 -64.33
C LEU A 2 23.86 -25.42 -63.34
N ARG A 3 24.22 -26.13 -62.27
CA ARG A 3 25.50 -26.47 -61.68
C ARG A 3 25.12 -27.29 -60.45
N ARG A 4 25.90 -28.34 -60.23
CA ARG A 4 26.44 -28.72 -58.92
C ARG A 4 25.44 -29.41 -57.99
N LEU A 5 25.59 -30.73 -57.92
CA LEU A 5 26.47 -31.42 -56.96
C LEU A 5 25.74 -31.42 -55.61
N ALA A 6 25.25 -32.58 -55.18
CA ALA A 6 26.09 -33.55 -54.47
C ALA A 6 26.59 -32.92 -53.17
N VAL A 7 26.37 -33.46 -51.99
CA VAL A 7 26.26 -34.86 -51.63
C VAL A 7 25.99 -34.87 -50.12
N LEU A 8 25.32 -35.94 -49.68
CA LEU A 8 25.26 -36.55 -48.36
C LEU A 8 26.04 -35.90 -47.21
N ALA A 9 25.39 -35.80 -46.05
CA ALA A 9 25.95 -36.36 -44.81
C ALA A 9 24.88 -36.36 -43.70
N SER A 10 24.39 -37.55 -43.41
CA SER A 10 23.64 -37.93 -42.21
C SER A 10 24.58 -38.16 -41.02
N THR A 11 24.39 -37.47 -39.89
CA THR A 11 24.83 -37.88 -38.53
C THR A 11 23.97 -37.12 -37.50
N VAL A 12 23.01 -37.73 -36.80
CA VAL A 12 23.11 -38.61 -35.61
C VAL A 12 23.28 -37.83 -34.29
N LEU A 13 22.60 -38.32 -33.25
CA LEU A 13 22.62 -38.02 -31.80
C LEU A 13 21.63 -36.95 -31.29
N LEU A 14 20.49 -37.33 -30.68
CA LEU A 14 20.32 -37.81 -29.28
C LEU A 14 20.88 -36.86 -28.21
N ALA A 15 20.01 -35.98 -27.71
CA ALA A 15 20.02 -35.44 -26.34
C ALA A 15 18.64 -34.77 -26.15
N LEU A 16 17.61 -35.34 -25.51
CA LEU A 16 17.56 -35.71 -24.09
C LEU A 16 18.32 -34.70 -23.19
N GLY A 17 18.01 -33.42 -23.38
CA GLY A 17 18.31 -32.34 -22.45
C GLY A 17 17.18 -32.19 -21.43
N VAL A 18 17.18 -33.09 -20.45
CA VAL A 18 16.76 -32.93 -19.06
C VAL A 18 15.87 -31.70 -18.75
N LEU A 19 14.58 -31.98 -18.58
CA LEU A 19 13.71 -31.22 -17.67
C LEU A 19 14.29 -31.32 -16.25
N GLY A 20 14.86 -30.22 -15.75
CA GLY A 20 15.34 -30.07 -14.38
C GLY A 20 16.47 -29.04 -14.36
N LEU A 21 16.51 -28.01 -13.52
CA LEU A 21 15.88 -27.82 -12.23
C LEU A 21 15.46 -26.35 -12.11
N SER A 22 14.16 -26.07 -12.04
CA SER A 22 13.67 -24.80 -11.49
C SER A 22 13.72 -24.87 -9.96
N THR A 23 14.92 -24.90 -9.39
CA THR A 23 15.14 -24.82 -7.94
C THR A 23 15.64 -23.44 -7.57
N ALA A 24 14.74 -22.48 -7.64
CA ALA A 24 14.70 -21.46 -6.61
C ALA A 24 13.25 -21.38 -6.16
N PRO A 25 12.91 -21.72 -4.90
CA PRO A 25 11.77 -21.06 -4.31
C PRO A 25 12.21 -19.60 -4.22
N ALA A 26 11.87 -18.81 -5.25
CA ALA A 26 11.66 -17.40 -5.00
C ALA A 26 10.57 -17.39 -3.93
N GLN A 27 11.00 -17.28 -2.67
CA GLN A 27 10.14 -16.91 -1.57
C GLN A 27 9.71 -15.48 -1.89
N ALA A 28 8.80 -15.35 -2.85
CA ALA A 28 7.88 -14.25 -2.91
C ALA A 28 7.12 -14.37 -1.59
N ARG A 29 7.69 -13.78 -0.55
CA ARG A 29 7.02 -13.53 0.71
C ARG A 29 5.85 -12.68 0.29
N ALA A 30 4.69 -13.32 0.13
CA ALA A 30 3.48 -12.66 -0.32
C ALA A 30 3.19 -11.58 0.72
N THR A 31 3.51 -10.33 0.36
CA THR A 31 3.18 -9.18 1.15
C THR A 31 1.67 -9.06 1.11
N ALA A 32 1.03 -9.29 2.26
CA ALA A 32 -0.40 -9.15 2.34
C ALA A 32 -0.73 -7.66 2.31
N VAL A 33 -1.59 -7.25 1.38
CA VAL A 33 -2.09 -5.88 1.34
C VAL A 33 -3.37 -5.83 2.17
N VAL A 34 -3.34 -5.04 3.24
CA VAL A 34 -4.47 -4.83 4.15
C VAL A 34 -4.94 -3.39 4.01
N GLU A 35 -6.25 -3.19 4.10
CA GLU A 35 -6.89 -1.86 4.09
C GLU A 35 -7.68 -1.69 5.37
N ASP A 36 -7.36 -0.64 6.13
CA ASP A 36 -8.05 -0.29 7.37
C ASP A 36 -8.78 1.06 7.22
N VAL A 37 -9.91 1.17 7.90
CA VAL A 37 -10.81 2.33 7.84
C VAL A 37 -10.76 3.07 9.16
N PHE A 38 -10.32 4.33 9.14
CA PHE A 38 -10.28 5.21 10.29
C PHE A 38 -11.37 6.27 10.19
N SER A 39 -12.32 6.21 11.12
CA SER A 39 -13.38 7.21 11.23
C SER A 39 -12.86 8.55 11.77
N PRO A 40 -13.61 9.65 11.62
CA PRO A 40 -13.16 10.94 12.11
C PRO A 40 -12.83 11.00 13.61
N LEU A 41 -13.55 10.23 14.43
CA LEU A 41 -13.31 10.15 15.87
C LEU A 41 -12.01 9.41 16.19
N THR A 42 -11.73 8.31 15.49
CA THR A 42 -10.47 7.55 15.66
C THR A 42 -9.25 8.40 15.31
N LEU A 43 -9.40 9.26 14.29
CA LEU A 43 -8.40 10.25 13.88
C LEU A 43 -8.16 11.36 14.90
N GLY A 44 -9.09 11.55 15.84
CA GLY A 44 -8.95 12.45 16.98
C GLY A 44 -7.70 12.18 17.82
N GLY A 45 -7.32 10.90 18.00
CA GLY A 45 -6.11 10.54 18.76
C GLY A 45 -4.82 11.02 18.09
N TYR A 46 -4.72 10.90 16.77
CA TYR A 46 -3.60 11.48 16.01
C TYR A 46 -3.60 13.02 16.11
N CYS A 47 -4.76 13.66 15.93
CA CYS A 47 -4.89 15.10 16.03
C CYS A 47 -4.51 15.64 17.42
N ALA A 48 -4.89 14.93 18.49
CA ALA A 48 -4.49 15.24 19.87
C ALA A 48 -2.96 15.16 20.03
N ALA A 49 -2.35 14.11 19.50
CA ALA A 49 -0.92 13.85 19.66
C ALA A 49 -0.04 14.79 18.81
N GLN A 50 -0.45 15.14 17.60
CA GLN A 50 0.43 15.76 16.59
C GLN A 50 0.08 17.20 16.23
N VAL A 51 -1.15 17.65 16.51
CA VAL A 51 -1.63 18.97 16.09
C VAL A 51 -1.98 19.84 17.29
N ASN A 52 -2.94 19.41 18.11
CA ASN A 52 -3.33 20.12 19.31
C ASN A 52 -3.96 19.16 20.32
N PRO A 53 -3.49 19.14 21.58
CA PRO A 53 -3.89 18.14 22.59
C PRO A 53 -5.37 18.14 22.96
N THR A 54 -6.10 19.21 22.63
CA THR A 54 -7.55 19.30 22.87
C THR A 54 -8.40 18.86 21.67
N SER A 55 -7.78 18.49 20.56
CA SER A 55 -8.47 18.00 19.37
C SER A 55 -9.00 16.59 19.59
N GLY A 56 -10.21 16.31 19.08
CA GLY A 56 -10.86 15.01 19.24
C GLY A 56 -11.50 14.46 17.96
N ILE A 57 -11.46 15.23 16.86
CA ILE A 57 -12.00 14.81 15.56
C ILE A 57 -10.97 15.18 14.49
N GLY A 58 -10.63 14.22 13.63
CA GLY A 58 -9.78 14.44 12.47
C GLY A 58 -10.49 13.97 11.21
N PHE A 59 -10.43 14.74 10.11
CA PHE A 59 -10.92 14.39 8.77
C PHE A 59 -12.32 14.89 8.39
N TYR A 60 -12.34 15.79 7.39
CA TYR A 60 -13.54 16.40 6.84
C TYR A 60 -13.27 16.87 5.41
N ASN A 61 -14.22 16.62 4.51
CA ASN A 61 -14.14 16.93 3.07
C ASN A 61 -12.86 16.41 2.39
N GLY A 62 -12.40 15.21 2.77
CA GLY A 62 -11.22 14.56 2.17
C GLY A 62 -9.88 15.09 2.67
N TRP A 63 -9.89 16.04 3.61
CA TRP A 63 -8.70 16.62 4.23
C TRP A 63 -8.62 16.22 5.69
N LEU A 64 -7.42 15.92 6.18
CA LEU A 64 -7.20 15.68 7.60
C LEU A 64 -7.18 17.02 8.37
N ASN A 65 -8.36 17.55 8.64
CA ASN A 65 -8.56 18.71 9.48
C ASN A 65 -8.86 18.28 10.91
N CYS A 66 -8.17 18.86 11.88
CA CYS A 66 -8.33 18.59 13.29
C CYS A 66 -9.23 19.63 13.95
N TYR A 67 -10.16 19.15 14.75
CA TYR A 67 -11.13 19.97 15.47
C TYR A 67 -11.21 19.56 16.93
N ARG A 68 -11.54 20.54 17.77
CA ARG A 68 -11.97 20.31 19.16
C ARG A 68 -13.44 20.65 19.32
N PHE A 69 -14.07 20.06 20.33
CA PHE A 69 -15.39 20.50 20.76
C PHE A 69 -15.30 21.89 21.40
N GLY A 70 -16.22 22.77 21.02
CA GLY A 70 -16.40 24.09 21.58
C GLY A 70 -17.87 24.52 21.49
N THR A 71 -18.16 25.75 21.91
CA THR A 71 -19.51 26.32 21.85
C THR A 71 -19.51 27.42 20.79
N PRO A 72 -20.40 27.41 19.78
CA PRO A 72 -21.55 26.51 19.59
C PRO A 72 -21.27 25.21 18.79
N GLY A 73 -20.03 24.85 18.50
CA GLY A 73 -19.74 23.64 17.72
C GLY A 73 -18.25 23.28 17.62
N LEU A 74 -17.85 22.71 16.48
CA LEU A 74 -16.45 22.33 16.26
C LEU A 74 -15.59 23.56 15.98
N VAL A 75 -14.48 23.66 16.71
CA VAL A 75 -13.45 24.70 16.50
C VAL A 75 -12.26 24.05 15.81
N PHE A 76 -11.90 24.58 14.65
CA PHE A 76 -10.70 24.15 13.92
C PHE A 76 -9.45 24.46 14.75
N THR A 77 -8.58 23.47 14.90
CA THR A 77 -7.34 23.58 15.69
C THR A 77 -6.08 23.44 14.85
N GLY A 78 -6.19 22.89 13.65
CA GLY A 78 -5.08 22.74 12.70
C GLY A 78 -5.35 21.65 11.68
N ALA A 79 -4.40 21.46 10.77
CA ALA A 79 -4.45 20.40 9.78
C ALA A 79 -3.32 19.38 10.04
N GLY A 80 -3.60 18.12 9.73
CA GLY A 80 -2.64 17.02 9.75
C GLY A 80 -2.35 16.50 8.35
N ASN A 81 -1.45 15.51 8.28
CA ASN A 81 -1.17 14.78 7.04
C ASN A 81 -1.83 13.38 7.10
N PRO A 82 -2.74 13.02 6.18
CA PRO A 82 -3.41 11.73 6.18
C PRO A 82 -2.45 10.53 6.07
N GLY A 83 -1.38 10.62 5.28
CA GLY A 83 -0.38 9.56 5.21
C GLY A 83 0.38 9.36 6.54
N GLN A 84 0.72 10.46 7.23
CA GLN A 84 1.34 10.40 8.55
C GLN A 84 0.38 9.84 9.61
N ALA A 85 -0.91 10.14 9.50
CA ALA A 85 -1.92 9.53 10.37
C ALA A 85 -2.00 8.01 10.14
N CYS A 86 -1.95 7.54 8.89
CA CYS A 86 -1.90 6.12 8.59
C CYS A 86 -0.67 5.45 9.23
N VAL A 87 0.52 6.06 9.13
CA VAL A 87 1.75 5.54 9.76
C VAL A 87 1.65 5.55 11.29
N TYR A 88 0.99 6.56 11.87
CA TYR A 88 0.79 6.66 13.32
C TYR A 88 -0.04 5.50 13.89
N PHE A 89 -1.10 5.06 13.20
CA PHE A 89 -1.94 3.97 13.70
C PHE A 89 -1.30 2.59 13.57
N HIS A 90 -0.48 2.38 12.53
CA HIS A 90 0.22 1.11 12.30
C HIS A 90 1.73 1.36 12.09
N PRO A 91 2.49 1.65 13.16
CA PRO A 91 3.90 2.04 13.04
C PRO A 91 4.81 0.90 12.58
N THR A 92 4.35 -0.36 12.63
CA THR A 92 5.11 -1.53 12.20
C THR A 92 4.77 -1.99 10.79
N TRP A 93 3.76 -1.39 10.14
CA TRP A 93 3.32 -1.76 8.80
C TRP A 93 3.82 -0.76 7.78
N SER A 94 4.07 -1.24 6.55
CA SER A 94 4.53 -0.36 5.48
C SER A 94 3.34 0.34 4.83
N PHE A 95 3.24 1.66 5.02
CA PHE A 95 2.21 2.48 4.37
C PHE A 95 2.39 2.50 2.86
N ILE A 96 1.31 2.23 2.11
CA ILE A 96 1.30 2.21 0.64
C ILE A 96 0.59 3.47 0.12
N SER A 97 -0.65 3.67 0.52
CA SER A 97 -1.49 4.76 0.04
C SER A 97 -2.67 5.00 0.98
N TYR A 98 -3.31 6.16 0.84
CA TYR A 98 -4.56 6.46 1.51
C TYR A 98 -5.62 6.93 0.50
N SER A 99 -6.89 6.81 0.88
CA SER A 99 -8.01 7.34 0.12
C SER A 99 -9.13 7.79 1.05
N GLN A 100 -10.13 8.48 0.49
CA GLN A 100 -11.32 8.89 1.22
C GLN A 100 -12.43 7.84 1.10
N GLY A 101 -13.01 7.51 2.24
CA GLY A 101 -14.11 6.57 2.37
C GLY A 101 -15.48 7.21 2.49
N VAL A 102 -16.48 6.34 2.53
CA VAL A 102 -17.85 6.71 2.88
C VAL A 102 -17.87 7.37 4.26
N GLY A 103 -18.67 8.43 4.40
CA GLY A 103 -18.84 9.11 5.68
C GLY A 103 -17.61 9.88 6.16
N GLN A 104 -16.73 10.33 5.25
CA GLN A 104 -15.51 11.06 5.60
C GLN A 104 -14.53 10.20 6.42
N ALA A 105 -14.43 8.91 6.12
CA ALA A 105 -13.38 8.07 6.71
C ALA A 105 -12.07 8.22 5.92
N LEU A 106 -10.94 8.04 6.62
CA LEU A 106 -9.64 7.84 5.99
C LEU A 106 -9.41 6.33 5.81
N LEU A 107 -9.22 5.88 4.58
CA LEU A 107 -8.79 4.52 4.31
C LEU A 107 -7.28 4.51 4.17
N CYS A 108 -6.63 3.62 4.87
CA CYS A 108 -5.19 3.44 4.82
C CYS A 108 -4.87 2.04 4.31
N ARG A 109 -4.04 1.96 3.26
CA ARG A 109 -3.57 0.70 2.70
C ARG A 109 -2.13 0.45 3.13
N TYR A 110 -1.88 -0.77 3.59
CA TYR A 110 -0.60 -1.20 4.12
C TYR A 110 -0.12 -2.49 3.48
N SER A 111 1.19 -2.69 3.50
CA SER A 111 1.81 -4.00 3.33
C SER A 111 2.23 -4.52 4.71
N VAL A 112 1.84 -5.75 5.03
CA VAL A 112 2.18 -6.46 6.28
C VAL A 112 3.01 -7.71 6.04
#